data_AF-A0A1M5BW92-F1
#
_entry.id   AF-A0A1M5BW92-F1
#
_cell.length_a   1.000
_cell.length_b   1.000
_cell.length_c   1.000
_cell.angle_alpha   90.00
_cell.angle_beta   90.00
_cell.angle_gamma   90.00
#
_symmetry.space_group_name_H-M   'P 1'
#
loop_
_entity.id
_entity.type
_entity.pdbx_description
1 polymer ?
#
loop_
_entity_poly.entity_id
_entity_poly.type
_entity_poly.pdbx_seq_one_letter_code
_entity_poly.pdbx_strand_id
1 'polypeptide(L)' 'MNLNAIQQGIIKNGNKNVTVKIYPGLNHFFQTCRTCNHLEYGDLEETISPEVLKDITEWILNTVCKTSMK' A
#
# COMPACT_ATOMS: atom_id res chain seq x y z
N MET A 1 13.01 2.22 -0.51
CA MET A 1 12.28 3.51 -0.48
C MET A 1 12.34 4.10 0.92
N ASN A 2 12.52 5.42 1.09
CA ASN A 2 12.54 6.06 2.41
C ASN A 2 11.13 6.51 2.83
N LEU A 3 10.37 5.60 3.43
CA LEU A 3 8.98 5.84 3.80
C LEU A 3 8.83 6.89 4.91
N ASN A 4 9.79 6.95 5.84
CA ASN A 4 9.77 7.93 6.91
C ASN A 4 9.88 9.36 6.35
N ALA A 5 10.84 9.62 5.46
CA ALA A 5 10.99 10.94 4.86
C ALA A 5 9.75 11.36 4.05
N ILE A 6 9.14 10.43 3.31
CA ILE A 6 7.91 10.69 2.54
C ILE A 6 6.77 11.05 3.50
N GLN A 7 6.55 10.27 4.56
CA GLN A 7 5.50 10.53 5.54
C GLN A 7 5.67 11.89 6.21
N GLN A 8 6.89 12.20 6.66
CA GLN A 8 7.19 13.49 7.29
C GLN A 8 6.97 14.66 6.33
N GLY A 9 7.35 14.51 5.06
CA GLY A 9 7.09 15.50 4.02
C GLY A 9 5.60 15.78 3.84
N ILE A 10 4.76 14.74 3.76
CA ILE A 10 3.31 14.90 3.59
C ILE A 10 2.68 15.56 4.82
N ILE A 11 3.03 15.10 6.03
CA ILE A 11 2.50 15.66 7.29
C ILE A 11 2.88 17.13 7.45
N LYS A 12 4.14 17.49 7.15
CA LYS A 12 4.63 18.88 7.23
C LYS A 12 3.87 19.83 6.29
N ASN A 13 3.36 19.32 5.16
CA ASN A 13 2.56 20.09 4.21
C ASN A 13 1.05 20.09 4.52
N GLY A 14 0.65 19.63 5.70
CA GLY A 14 -0.70 19.83 6.24
C GLY A 14 -1.67 18.67 6.06
N ASN A 15 -1.34 17.64 5.28
CA ASN A 15 -2.16 16.44 5.20
C ASN A 15 -1.87 15.50 6.37
N LYS A 16 -2.81 15.43 7.33
CA LYS A 16 -2.71 14.59 8.54
C LYS A 16 -3.39 13.23 8.38
N ASN A 17 -4.16 13.01 7.32
CA ASN A 17 -4.86 11.75 7.08
C ASN A 17 -4.07 10.89 6.10
N VAL A 18 -2.98 10.30 6.61
CA VAL A 18 -2.01 9.53 5.81
C VAL A 18 -1.76 8.20 6.51
N THR A 19 -1.83 7.12 5.74
CA THR A 19 -1.45 5.78 6.19
C THR A 19 -0.21 5.34 5.45
N VAL A 20 0.77 4.80 6.18
CA VAL A 20 1.99 4.22 5.60
C VAL A 20 2.04 2.77 6.05
N LYS A 21 2.08 1.85 5.08
CA LYS A 21 2.16 0.41 5.31
C LYS A 21 3.25 -0.19 4.42
N ILE A 22 4.07 -1.06 5.00
CA ILE A 22 5.06 -1.87 4.29
C ILE A 22 4.47 -3.26 4.11
N TYR A 23 4.67 -3.84 2.93
CA TYR A 23 4.32 -5.22 2.62
C TYR A 23 5.58 -6.03 2.35
N PRO A 24 6.18 -6.68 3.37
CA PRO A 24 7.34 -7.54 3.17
C PRO A 24 6.99 -8.70 2.22
N GLY A 25 7.89 -9.01 1.29
CA GLY A 25 7.67 -10.11 0.33
C GLY A 25 6.80 -9.74 -0.88
N LEU A 26 6.37 -8.47 -1.00
CA LEU A 26 5.81 -7.94 -2.24
C LEU A 26 6.86 -7.14 -3.02
N ASN A 27 6.80 -7.20 -4.35
CA ASN A 27 7.61 -6.38 -5.23
C ASN A 27 7.05 -4.96 -5.35
N HIS A 28 7.68 -4.12 -6.19
CA HIS A 28 7.25 -2.73 -6.38
C HIS A 28 5.91 -2.55 -7.11
N PHE A 29 5.34 -3.62 -7.66
CA PHE A 29 4.01 -3.65 -8.27
C PHE A 29 2.94 -4.22 -7.31
N PHE A 30 3.30 -4.47 -6.05
CA PHE A 30 2.45 -5.10 -5.04
C PHE A 30 2.08 -6.55 -5.37
N GLN A 31 2.92 -7.27 -6.10
CA GLN A 31 2.77 -8.70 -6.35
C GLN A 31 3.68 -9.49 -5.41
N THR A 32 3.24 -10.66 -4.98
CA THR A 32 4.00 -11.63 -4.19
C THR A 32 5.18 -12.10 -5.01
N CYS A 33 6.39 -11.95 -4.48
CA CYS A 33 7.61 -12.23 -5.20
C CYS A 33 8.47 -13.28 -4.49
N ARG A 34 9.18 -14.10 -5.27
CA ARG A 34 10.16 -15.06 -4.76
C ARG A 34 11.54 -14.43 -4.66
N THR A 35 11.95 -13.72 -5.70
CA THR A 35 13.24 -13.02 -5.76
C THR A 35 13.10 -11.52 -5.56
N CYS A 36 11.91 -10.99 -5.86
CA CYS A 36 11.60 -9.57 -5.82
C CYS A 36 12.48 -8.73 -6.76
N ASN A 37 13.03 -9.38 -7.78
CA ASN A 37 13.71 -8.73 -8.87
C ASN A 37 12.70 -8.24 -9.91
N HIS A 38 12.94 -7.06 -10.48
CA HIS A 38 12.16 -6.49 -11.57
C HIS A 38 12.09 -7.34 -12.85
N LEU A 39 12.85 -8.43 -12.96
CA LEU A 39 12.73 -9.37 -14.09
C LEU A 39 11.61 -10.40 -13.85
N GLU A 40 11.23 -10.66 -12.60
CA GLU A 40 10.25 -11.69 -12.23
C GLU A 40 8.81 -11.31 -12.57
N TYR A 41 8.47 -10.01 -12.63
CA TYR A 41 7.06 -9.58 -12.73
C TYR A 41 6.32 -10.13 -13.95
N GLY A 42 7.03 -10.34 -15.07
CA GLY A 42 6.45 -10.88 -16.30
C GLY A 42 6.06 -12.36 -16.19
N ASP A 43 6.65 -13.06 -15.23
CA ASP A 43 6.40 -14.48 -14.96
C ASP A 43 5.34 -14.68 -13.86
N LEU A 44 4.99 -13.63 -13.11
CA LEU A 44 3.99 -13.69 -12.05
C LEU A 44 2.58 -13.59 -12.63
N GLU A 45 1.73 -14.56 -12.33
CA GLU A 45 0.31 -14.51 -12.70
C GLU A 45 -0.48 -13.48 -11.89
N GLU A 46 -0.04 -13.20 -10.65
CA GLU A 46 -0.72 -12.26 -9.77
C GLU A 46 -0.63 -10.83 -10.33
N THR A 47 -1.77 -10.15 -10.52
CA THR A 47 -1.78 -8.74 -10.94
C THR A 47 -1.46 -7.80 -9.77
N ILE A 48 -2.03 -8.08 -8.60
CA ILE A 48 -1.84 -7.34 -7.35
C ILE A 48 -2.24 -8.25 -6.18
N SER A 49 -1.53 -8.16 -5.06
CA SER A 49 -1.83 -8.92 -3.86
C SER A 49 -3.26 -8.63 -3.35
N PRO A 50 -4.08 -9.66 -3.10
CA PRO A 50 -5.40 -9.50 -2.49
C PRO A 50 -5.37 -8.79 -1.13
N GLU A 51 -4.28 -8.94 -0.36
CA GLU A 51 -4.09 -8.22 0.90
C GLU A 51 -4.04 -6.71 0.66
N VAL A 52 -3.26 -6.27 -0.32
CA VAL A 52 -3.11 -4.85 -0.67
C VAL A 52 -4.43 -4.27 -1.16
N LEU A 53 -5.17 -5.01 -2.00
CA LEU A 53 -6.50 -4.59 -2.44
C LEU A 53 -7.48 -4.43 -1.29
N LYS A 54 -7.45 -5.36 -0.33
CA LYS A 54 -8.29 -5.30 0.88
C LYS A 54 -7.95 -4.07 1.72
N ASP A 55 -6.68 -3.81 1.99
CA ASP A 55 -6.26 -2.66 2.79
C ASP A 55 -6.62 -1.32 2.11
N ILE A 56 -6.46 -1.21 0.79
CA ILE A 56 -6.88 -0.02 0.02
C ILE A 56 -8.39 0.17 0.17
N THR A 57 -9.17 -0.92 0.01
CA THR A 57 -10.63 -0.88 0.13
C THR A 57 -11.05 -0.42 1.52
N GLU A 58 -10.48 -1.02 2.57
CA GLU A 58 -10.75 -0.65 3.96
C GLU A 58 -10.32 0.79 4.26
N TRP A 59 -9.18 1.23 3.74
CA TRP A 59 -8.72 2.60 3.90
C TRP A 59 -9.67 3.61 3.26
N ILE A 60 -10.12 3.36 2.03
CA ILE A 60 -11.09 4.21 1.33
C ILE A 60 -12.40 4.26 2.11
N LEU A 61 -12.92 3.09 2.50
CA LEU A 61 -14.16 3.00 3.26
C LEU A 61 -14.05 3.80 4.55
N ASN A 62 -13.00 3.62 5.35
CA ASN A 62 -12.83 4.33 6.63
C ASN A 62 -12.55 5.83 6.47
N THR A 63 -11.95 6.25 5.35
CA THR A 63 -11.54 7.64 5.11
C THR A 63 -12.65 8.49 4.48
N VAL A 64 -13.37 7.93 3.51
CA VAL A 64 -14.37 8.65 2.71
C VAL A 64 -15.76 8.42 3.27
N CYS A 65 -16.10 7.17 3.55
CA CYS A 65 -17.35 6.81 4.17
C CYS A 65 -17.12 6.88 5.68
N LYS A 66 -17.56 7.93 6.36
CA LYS A 66 -17.63 7.87 7.82
C LYS A 66 -18.65 6.80 8.19
N THR A 67 -18.20 5.55 8.27
CA THR A 67 -18.99 4.44 8.76
C THR A 67 -19.31 4.81 10.19
N SER A 68 -20.55 5.27 10.43
CA SER A 68 -21.11 5.19 11.77
C SER A 68 -21.14 3.71 12.08
N MET A 69 -20.11 3.21 12.75
CA MET A 69 -20.18 1.93 13.42
C MET A 69 -21.35 2.05 14.40
N LYS A 70 -22.44 1.35 14.08
CA LYS A 70 -23.36 0.88 15.10
C LYS A 70 -22.75 -0.36 15.73
#